data_AF-A0A257LN08-F1
#
_entry.id   AF-A0A257LN08-F1
#
_cell.length_a   1.000
_cell.length_b   1.000
_cell.length_c   1.000
_cell.angle_alpha   90.00
_cell.angle_beta   90.00
_cell.angle_gamma   90.00
#
_symmetry.space_group_name_H-M   'P 1'
#
loop_
_entity.id
_entity.type
_entity.pdbx_description
1 polymer ?
#
loop_
_entity_poly.entity_id
_entity_poly.type
_entity_poly.pdbx_seq_one_letter_code
_entity_poly.pdbx_strand_id
1 'polypeptide(L)'
;MAGALASSQFPYVGQTPAGQLTASPSSSASGNLAAPAEETVHGTPLADLCQQEKWKHAEHPLDSWERLLAHANSDKAPNPEDNFRFRWFGLFHVAPTQDSFMLRVRVPGGELTSHQLHGLADLATHYGRGELRLTAWQNLLIPHVPDAFVATVVREVQRLGFTPDPSPAT
;
A
#
# COMPACT_ATOMS: atom_id res chain seq x y z
N MET A 1 -48.88 -4.90 26.78
CA MET A 1 -49.50 -4.28 25.58
C MET A 1 -48.40 -3.56 24.83
N ALA A 2 -47.71 -4.27 23.92
CA ALA A 2 -46.57 -3.74 23.17
C ALA A 2 -47.07 -3.00 21.92
N GLY A 3 -46.62 -1.75 21.75
CA GLY A 3 -46.95 -0.90 20.60
C GLY A 3 -46.25 -1.40 19.33
N ALA A 4 -47.01 -1.48 18.24
CA ALA A 4 -46.51 -1.79 16.91
C ALA A 4 -45.69 -0.60 16.38
N LEU A 5 -44.38 -0.81 16.20
CA LEU A 5 -43.53 0.08 15.42
C LEU A 5 -43.87 -0.13 13.93
N ALA A 6 -44.72 0.73 13.38
CA ALA A 6 -44.93 0.81 11.95
C ALA A 6 -43.66 1.40 11.31
N SER A 7 -42.82 0.55 10.72
CA SER A 7 -41.77 1.00 9.83
C SER A 7 -42.43 1.70 8.64
N SER A 8 -41.97 2.90 8.30
CA SER A 8 -42.37 3.61 7.09
C SER A 8 -41.79 2.91 5.86
N GLN A 9 -42.27 1.71 5.57
CA GLN A 9 -41.94 0.98 4.35
C GLN A 9 -42.87 1.50 3.27
N PHE A 10 -42.33 2.32 2.36
CA PHE A 10 -43.06 2.71 1.15
C PHE A 10 -43.56 1.44 0.45
N PRO A 11 -44.81 1.39 -0.04
CA PRO A 11 -45.35 0.20 -0.70
C PRO A 11 -44.54 -0.06 -1.98
N TYR A 12 -43.67 -1.05 -1.90
CA TYR A 12 -42.92 -1.56 -3.03
C TYR A 12 -43.80 -2.57 -3.77
N VAL A 13 -43.90 -2.46 -5.11
CA VAL A 13 -44.60 -3.44 -5.95
C VAL A 13 -43.67 -3.80 -7.11
N GLY A 14 -43.06 -4.98 -7.02
CA GLY A 14 -42.26 -5.59 -8.08
C GLY A 14 -42.94 -6.82 -8.67
N GLN A 15 -42.36 -7.40 -9.73
CA GLN A 15 -42.80 -8.68 -10.30
C GLN A 15 -41.70 -9.72 -10.12
N THR A 16 -42.06 -10.93 -9.70
CA THR A 16 -41.16 -12.08 -9.67
C THR A 16 -40.85 -12.57 -11.09
N PRO A 17 -39.80 -13.39 -11.30
CA PRO A 17 -39.54 -14.02 -12.60
C PRO A 17 -40.71 -14.87 -13.14
N ALA A 18 -41.65 -15.28 -12.28
CA ALA A 18 -42.87 -16.00 -12.62
C ALA A 18 -44.07 -15.07 -12.92
N GLY A 19 -43.85 -13.75 -13.01
CA GLY A 19 -44.87 -12.74 -13.30
C GLY A 19 -45.82 -12.42 -12.14
N GLN A 20 -45.54 -12.90 -10.93
CA GLN A 20 -46.38 -12.63 -9.76
C GLN A 20 -45.97 -11.31 -9.10
N LEU A 21 -46.95 -10.54 -8.60
CA LEU A 21 -46.67 -9.32 -7.86
C LEU A 21 -46.03 -9.63 -6.49
N THR A 22 -44.97 -8.91 -6.13
CA THR A 22 -44.26 -9.06 -4.86
C THR A 22 -44.02 -7.70 -4.20
N ALA A 23 -44.15 -7.66 -2.88
CA ALA A 23 -43.83 -6.50 -2.06
C ALA A 23 -42.38 -6.49 -1.53
N SER A 24 -41.61 -7.53 -1.86
CA SER A 24 -40.20 -7.67 -1.44
C SER A 24 -39.25 -7.21 -2.55
N PRO A 25 -38.41 -6.17 -2.31
CA PRO A 25 -37.46 -5.66 -3.31
C PRO A 25 -36.40 -6.67 -3.74
N SER A 26 -36.06 -7.60 -2.85
CA SER A 26 -35.11 -8.69 -3.14
C SER A 26 -35.65 -9.73 -4.12
N SER A 27 -36.97 -9.77 -4.32
CA SER A 27 -37.66 -10.81 -5.10
C SER A 27 -38.13 -10.33 -6.46
N SER A 28 -37.91 -9.06 -6.79
CA SER A 28 -38.31 -8.46 -8.06
C SER A 28 -37.29 -8.72 -9.17
N ALA A 29 -37.76 -9.19 -10.31
CA ALA A 29 -36.99 -9.32 -11.53
C ALA A 29 -36.83 -7.94 -12.20
N SER A 30 -35.84 -7.16 -11.79
CA SER A 30 -35.42 -5.93 -12.51
C SER A 30 -33.91 -5.83 -12.70
N GLY A 31 -33.23 -6.96 -12.87
CA GLY A 31 -31.83 -6.99 -13.28
C GLY A 31 -31.56 -8.27 -14.07
N ASN A 32 -30.89 -8.16 -15.21
CA ASN A 32 -30.31 -9.32 -15.90
C ASN A 32 -29.30 -9.98 -14.95
N LEU A 33 -29.71 -11.02 -14.23
CA LEU A 33 -28.88 -11.82 -13.31
C LEU A 33 -27.79 -12.65 -14.02
N ALA A 34 -27.57 -12.44 -15.33
CA ALA A 34 -26.78 -13.30 -16.20
C ALA A 34 -25.39 -12.75 -16.56
N ALA A 35 -25.10 -11.48 -16.28
CA ALA A 35 -23.73 -10.99 -16.38
C ALA A 35 -23.02 -11.31 -15.05
N PRO A 36 -21.81 -11.92 -15.06
CA PRO A 36 -21.03 -12.06 -13.84
C PRO A 36 -20.86 -10.68 -13.22
N ALA A 37 -21.15 -10.55 -11.92
CA ALA A 37 -20.95 -9.30 -11.22
C ALA A 37 -19.47 -8.92 -11.38
N GLU A 38 -19.21 -7.85 -12.14
CA GLU A 38 -17.85 -7.36 -12.34
C GLU A 38 -17.26 -7.05 -10.97
N GLU A 39 -16.04 -7.53 -10.73
CA GLU A 39 -15.36 -7.27 -9.47
C GLU A 39 -15.16 -5.77 -9.33
N THR A 40 -15.69 -5.19 -8.26
CA THR A 40 -15.60 -3.76 -8.00
C THR A 40 -14.75 -3.49 -6.78
N VAL A 41 -13.89 -2.48 -6.88
CA VAL A 41 -13.10 -1.95 -5.76
C VAL A 41 -13.67 -0.59 -5.41
N HIS A 42 -14.19 -0.44 -4.19
CA HIS A 42 -14.87 0.77 -3.73
C HIS A 42 -16.01 1.25 -4.66
N GLY A 43 -16.70 0.32 -5.35
CA GLY A 43 -17.79 0.62 -6.27
C GLY A 43 -17.36 0.96 -7.70
N THR A 44 -16.06 0.91 -8.01
CA THR A 44 -15.52 1.10 -9.36
C THR A 44 -15.15 -0.27 -9.96
N PRO A 45 -15.53 -0.58 -11.22
CA PRO A 45 -15.13 -1.82 -11.88
C PRO A 45 -13.62 -1.96 -11.99
N LEU A 46 -13.09 -3.18 -11.76
CA LEU A 46 -11.65 -3.46 -11.82
C LEU A 46 -11.02 -3.06 -13.17
N ALA A 47 -11.78 -3.21 -14.26
CA ALA A 47 -11.32 -2.84 -15.61
C ALA A 47 -10.94 -1.36 -15.71
N ASP A 48 -11.72 -0.49 -15.05
CA ASP A 48 -11.61 0.97 -15.11
C ASP A 48 -10.59 1.54 -14.12
N LEU A 49 -10.05 0.70 -13.23
CA LEU A 49 -9.03 1.14 -12.28
C LEU A 49 -7.71 1.47 -12.97
N CYS A 50 -7.01 2.47 -12.43
CA CYS A 50 -5.63 2.75 -12.81
C CYS A 50 -4.72 1.58 -12.38
N GLN A 51 -3.55 1.49 -13.00
CA GLN A 51 -2.62 0.39 -12.78
C GLN A 51 -2.19 0.26 -11.31
N GLN A 52 -2.05 1.38 -10.61
CA GLN A 52 -1.65 1.41 -9.20
C GLN A 52 -2.70 0.81 -8.28
N GLU A 53 -3.99 1.09 -8.52
CA GLU A 53 -5.07 0.48 -7.74
C GLU A 53 -5.20 -1.01 -8.05
N LYS A 54 -4.98 -1.41 -9.31
CA LYS A 54 -4.89 -2.84 -9.68
C LYS A 54 -3.76 -3.55 -8.93
N TRP A 55 -2.59 -2.92 -8.80
CA TRP A 55 -1.46 -3.50 -8.04
C TRP A 55 -1.73 -3.62 -6.54
N LYS A 56 -2.39 -2.62 -5.93
CA LYS A 56 -2.81 -2.67 -4.52
C LYS A 56 -3.88 -3.74 -4.28
N HIS A 57 -4.79 -3.91 -5.24
CA HIS A 57 -5.83 -4.92 -5.16
C HIS A 57 -5.24 -6.33 -5.26
N ALA A 58 -4.25 -6.54 -6.14
CA ALA A 58 -3.60 -7.84 -6.31
C ALA A 58 -2.80 -8.28 -5.08
N GLU A 59 -2.10 -7.36 -4.42
CA GLU A 59 -1.30 -7.62 -3.22
C GLU A 59 -1.17 -6.34 -2.41
N HIS A 60 -1.43 -6.43 -1.10
CA HIS A 60 -1.29 -5.28 -0.22
C HIS A 60 0.18 -4.86 -0.14
N PRO A 61 0.54 -3.58 -0.35
CA PRO A 61 1.94 -3.17 -0.46
C PRO A 61 2.81 -3.47 0.76
N LEU A 62 2.24 -3.52 1.97
CA LEU A 62 3.01 -3.86 3.18
C LEU A 62 3.42 -5.35 3.24
N ASP A 63 2.71 -6.22 2.52
CA ASP A 63 2.95 -7.67 2.55
C ASP A 63 4.08 -8.07 1.57
N SER A 64 4.53 -7.13 0.73
CA SER A 64 5.57 -7.33 -0.28
C SER A 64 7.01 -7.42 0.27
N TRP A 65 7.19 -7.69 1.57
CA TRP A 65 8.52 -7.78 2.18
C TRP A 65 9.39 -8.89 1.56
N GLU A 66 8.80 -10.06 1.31
CA GLU A 66 9.49 -11.17 0.65
C GLU A 66 9.92 -10.82 -0.78
N ARG A 67 9.14 -9.98 -1.48
CA ARG A 67 9.50 -9.47 -2.80
C ARG A 67 10.71 -8.53 -2.73
N LEU A 68 10.77 -7.69 -1.69
CA LEU A 68 11.92 -6.82 -1.47
C LEU A 68 13.18 -7.64 -1.16
N LEU A 69 13.08 -8.71 -0.38
CA LEU A 69 14.19 -9.63 -0.13
C LEU A 69 14.64 -10.33 -1.41
N ALA A 70 13.71 -10.82 -2.22
CA ALA A 70 14.01 -11.43 -3.51
C ALA A 70 14.68 -10.43 -4.47
N HIS A 71 14.20 -9.18 -4.48
CA HIS A 71 14.79 -8.08 -5.25
C HIS A 71 16.24 -7.84 -4.85
N ALA A 72 16.50 -7.66 -3.55
CA ALA A 72 17.85 -7.42 -3.02
C ALA A 72 18.82 -8.55 -3.37
N ASN A 73 18.36 -9.80 -3.41
CA ASN A 73 19.19 -10.94 -3.82
C ASN A 73 19.42 -11.03 -5.34
N SER A 74 18.57 -10.38 -6.14
CA SER A 74 18.59 -10.53 -7.60
C SER A 74 19.49 -9.52 -8.33
N ASP A 75 19.87 -8.43 -7.66
CA ASP A 75 20.71 -7.33 -8.19
C ASP A 75 20.26 -6.82 -9.58
N LYS A 76 18.94 -6.78 -9.79
CA LYS A 76 18.30 -6.28 -11.02
C LYS A 76 17.55 -5.01 -10.70
N ALA A 77 17.43 -4.11 -11.68
CA ALA A 77 16.55 -2.96 -11.56
C ALA A 77 15.10 -3.40 -11.27
N PRO A 78 14.37 -2.66 -10.42
CA PRO A 78 13.03 -3.07 -9.99
C PRO A 78 12.04 -2.96 -11.14
N ASN A 79 11.15 -3.95 -11.25
CA ASN A 79 9.99 -3.84 -12.13
C ASN A 79 9.11 -2.65 -11.71
N PRO A 80 8.35 -2.03 -12.62
CA PRO A 80 7.51 -0.87 -12.29
C PRO A 80 6.52 -1.12 -11.13
N GLU A 81 6.00 -2.34 -11.06
CA GLU A 81 5.11 -2.81 -10.00
C GLU A 81 5.83 -2.93 -8.65
N ASP A 82 7.02 -3.54 -8.62
CA ASP A 82 7.83 -3.67 -7.40
C ASP A 82 8.33 -2.31 -6.92
N ASN A 83 8.80 -1.46 -7.84
CA ASN A 83 9.16 -0.07 -7.53
C ASN A 83 7.97 0.73 -6.98
N PHE A 84 6.73 0.40 -7.34
CA PHE A 84 5.56 1.03 -6.74
C PHE A 84 5.34 0.53 -5.31
N ARG A 85 5.42 -0.78 -5.06
CA ARG A 85 5.22 -1.36 -3.73
C ARG A 85 6.31 -0.93 -2.74
N PHE A 86 7.57 -0.90 -3.17
CA PHE A 86 8.70 -0.55 -2.29
C PHE A 86 8.62 0.87 -1.72
N ARG A 87 7.82 1.76 -2.31
CA ARG A 87 7.54 3.11 -1.78
C ARG A 87 6.88 3.08 -0.40
N TRP A 88 6.14 2.02 -0.08
CA TRP A 88 5.56 1.85 1.26
C TRP A 88 6.63 1.60 2.33
N PHE A 89 7.75 0.97 1.96
CA PHE A 89 8.93 0.85 2.82
C PHE A 89 9.82 2.10 2.79
N GLY A 90 9.39 3.16 2.09
CA GLY A 90 10.14 4.41 1.95
C GLY A 90 11.22 4.38 0.87
N LEU A 91 11.28 3.34 0.05
CA LEU A 91 12.27 3.20 -1.02
C LEU A 91 11.76 3.80 -2.33
N PHE A 92 12.58 4.63 -2.96
CA PHE A 92 12.29 5.27 -4.24
C PHE A 92 13.43 5.02 -5.22
N HIS A 93 13.17 4.30 -6.31
CA HIS A 93 14.18 4.10 -7.35
C HIS A 93 14.40 5.39 -8.15
N VAL A 94 15.66 5.81 -8.33
CA VAL A 94 16.05 7.13 -8.89
C VAL A 94 16.49 7.02 -10.37
N ALA A 95 16.00 6.03 -11.10
CA ALA A 95 16.22 5.94 -12.54
C ALA A 95 15.44 7.03 -13.31
N PRO A 96 15.98 7.58 -14.42
CA PRO A 96 17.23 7.21 -15.11
C PRO A 96 18.47 7.96 -14.59
N THR A 97 18.31 8.89 -13.64
CA THR A 97 19.42 9.73 -13.16
C THR A 97 20.47 8.90 -12.42
N GLN A 98 20.04 7.87 -11.66
CA GLN A 98 20.90 7.02 -10.85
C GLN A 98 20.32 5.62 -10.75
N ASP A 99 21.17 4.60 -10.87
CA ASP A 99 20.80 3.19 -10.68
C ASP A 99 20.96 2.81 -9.21
N SER A 100 20.08 3.38 -8.38
CA SER A 100 20.07 3.17 -6.93
C SER A 100 18.73 3.62 -6.34
N PHE A 101 18.49 3.19 -5.10
CA PHE A 101 17.37 3.65 -4.31
C PHE A 101 17.74 4.86 -3.46
N MET A 102 16.73 5.70 -3.25
CA MET A 102 16.70 6.69 -2.18
C MET A 102 15.75 6.18 -1.11
N LEU A 103 16.23 6.04 0.12
CA LEU A 103 15.41 5.72 1.27
C LEU A 103 14.95 7.00 1.96
N ARG A 104 13.64 7.14 2.16
CA ARG A 104 13.06 8.20 2.99
C ARG A 104 12.73 7.67 4.37
N VAL A 105 13.41 8.20 5.38
CA VAL A 105 13.14 7.91 6.78
C VAL A 105 12.08 8.88 7.28
N ARG A 106 11.01 8.33 7.85
CA ARG A 106 9.93 9.15 8.43
C ARG A 106 10.29 9.53 9.85
N VAL A 107 10.30 10.82 10.13
CA VAL A 107 10.65 11.39 11.45
C VAL A 107 9.44 12.17 11.96
N PRO A 108 8.63 11.59 12.86
CA PRO A 108 7.48 12.29 13.43
C PRO A 108 7.91 13.61 14.09
N GLY A 109 7.32 14.73 13.67
CA GLY A 109 7.64 16.06 14.21
C GLY A 109 9.05 16.57 13.92
N GLY A 110 9.86 15.85 13.15
CA GLY A 110 11.28 16.17 12.97
C GLY A 110 12.14 15.95 14.21
N GLU A 111 11.62 15.29 15.24
CA GLU A 111 12.34 15.04 16.49
C GLU A 111 13.19 13.77 16.39
N LEU A 112 14.46 13.89 16.75
CA LEU A 112 15.47 12.84 16.65
C LEU A 112 16.31 12.81 17.92
N THR A 113 16.60 11.61 18.41
CA THR A 113 17.63 11.43 19.43
C THR A 113 19.02 11.47 18.80
N SER A 114 20.04 11.79 19.60
CA SER A 114 21.43 11.73 19.14
C SER A 114 21.82 10.33 18.65
N HIS A 115 21.33 9.27 19.31
CA HIS A 115 21.57 7.89 18.90
C HIS A 115 21.00 7.58 17.51
N GLN A 116 19.76 7.99 17.26
CA GLN A 116 19.10 7.83 15.96
C GLN A 116 19.85 8.55 14.84
N LEU A 117 20.28 9.79 15.08
CA LEU A 117 21.01 10.55 14.06
C LEU A 117 22.38 9.93 13.74
N HIS A 118 23.12 9.46 14.75
CA HIS A 118 24.37 8.73 14.52
C HIS A 118 24.13 7.44 13.72
N GLY A 119 23.11 6.67 14.09
CA GLY A 119 22.76 5.45 13.34
C GLY A 119 22.41 5.73 11.88
N LEU A 120 21.68 6.81 11.59
CA LEU A 120 21.42 7.22 10.20
C LEU A 120 22.70 7.65 9.46
N ALA A 121 23.62 8.33 10.14
CA ALA A 121 24.91 8.72 9.56
C ALA A 121 25.79 7.50 9.24
N ASP A 122 25.80 6.50 10.11
CA ASP A 122 26.52 5.23 9.89
C ASP A 122 25.92 4.48 8.69
N LEU A 123 24.60 4.41 8.59
CA LEU A 123 23.91 3.81 7.44
C LEU A 123 24.22 4.55 6.14
N ALA A 124 24.19 5.88 6.14
CA ALA A 124 24.55 6.66 4.97
C ALA A 124 26.02 6.46 4.55
N THR A 125 26.91 6.25 5.51
CA THR A 125 28.35 6.01 5.27
C THR A 125 28.61 4.60 4.73
N HIS A 126 27.92 3.59 5.26
CA HIS A 126 28.14 2.18 4.88
C HIS A 126 27.40 1.77 3.60
N TYR A 127 26.18 2.27 3.41
CA TYR A 127 25.31 1.82 2.32
C TYR A 127 24.97 2.93 1.33
N GLY A 128 25.49 4.14 1.52
CA GLY A 128 25.31 5.27 0.61
C GLY A 128 26.64 5.93 0.26
N ARG A 129 26.65 7.26 0.20
CA ARG A 129 27.85 8.08 -0.07
C ARG A 129 28.25 8.97 1.12
N GLY A 130 27.80 8.65 2.33
CA GLY A 130 28.04 9.46 3.52
C GLY A 130 27.25 10.76 3.57
N GLU A 131 26.16 10.87 2.80
CA GLU A 131 25.29 12.06 2.80
C GLU A 131 23.88 11.75 3.29
N LEU A 132 23.31 12.70 4.01
CA LEU A 132 21.90 12.73 4.42
C LEU A 132 21.28 14.01 3.88
N ARG A 133 20.05 13.94 3.35
CA ARG A 133 19.34 15.12 2.86
C ARG A 133 18.09 15.37 3.69
N LEU A 134 17.87 16.63 4.04
CA LEU A 134 16.64 17.08 4.68
C LEU A 134 15.58 17.38 3.63
N THR A 135 14.34 17.05 3.95
CA THR A 135 13.16 17.42 3.15
C THR A 135 12.46 18.63 3.75
N ALA A 136 11.61 19.29 2.95
CA ALA A 136 10.75 20.37 3.43
C ALA A 136 9.77 19.94 4.54
N TRP A 137 9.55 18.63 4.72
CA TRP A 137 8.67 18.05 5.73
C TRP A 137 9.43 17.50 6.94
N GLN A 138 10.65 17.99 7.20
CA GLN A 138 11.46 17.61 8.37
C GLN A 138 11.78 16.10 8.44
N ASN A 139 11.71 15.40 7.30
CA ASN A 139 12.18 14.03 7.15
C ASN A 139 13.60 13.99 6.59
N LEU A 140 14.27 12.86 6.77
CA LEU A 140 15.61 12.58 6.26
C LEU A 140 15.56 11.61 5.06
N LEU A 141 16.49 11.80 4.14
CA LEU A 141 16.72 10.95 2.99
C LEU A 141 18.14 10.39 3.03
N ILE A 142 18.26 9.09 2.75
CA ILE A 142 19.52 8.41 2.47
C ILE A 142 19.54 8.10 0.97
N PRO A 143 20.27 8.87 0.15
CA PRO A 143 20.40 8.59 -1.27
C PRO A 143 21.48 7.53 -1.53
N HIS A 144 21.52 7.05 -2.77
CA HIS A 144 22.56 6.15 -3.28
C HIS A 144 22.60 4.76 -2.61
N VAL A 145 21.46 4.25 -2.15
CA VAL A 145 21.39 2.90 -1.57
C VAL A 145 21.37 1.87 -2.70
N PRO A 146 22.35 0.96 -2.80
CA PRO A 146 22.36 -0.09 -3.81
C PRO A 146 21.23 -1.10 -3.60
N ASP A 147 20.74 -1.68 -4.69
CA ASP A 147 19.69 -2.70 -4.72
C ASP A 147 19.96 -3.86 -3.76
N ALA A 148 21.20 -4.35 -3.70
CA ALA A 148 21.60 -5.44 -2.80
C ALA A 148 21.40 -5.14 -1.31
N PHE A 149 21.44 -3.87 -0.90
CA PHE A 149 21.40 -3.47 0.51
C PHE A 149 20.08 -2.87 0.95
N VAL A 150 19.11 -2.68 0.07
CA VAL A 150 17.83 -2.01 0.40
C VAL A 150 17.10 -2.68 1.57
N ALA A 151 17.04 -4.01 1.59
CA ALA A 151 16.38 -4.74 2.68
C ALA A 151 17.13 -4.60 4.01
N THR A 152 18.46 -4.58 3.96
CA THR A 152 19.32 -4.38 5.14
C THR A 152 19.12 -2.99 5.72
N VAL A 153 19.18 -1.94 4.90
CA VAL A 153 19.01 -0.56 5.37
C VAL A 153 17.62 -0.35 5.97
N VAL A 154 16.57 -0.89 5.35
CA VAL A 154 15.20 -0.80 5.89
C VAL A 154 15.10 -1.44 7.28
N ARG A 155 15.70 -2.62 7.48
CA ARG A 155 15.76 -3.29 8.80
C ARG A 155 16.53 -2.49 9.83
N GLU A 156 17.67 -1.90 9.46
CA GLU A 156 18.46 -1.10 10.39
C GLU A 156 17.73 0.20 10.79
N VAL A 157 17.04 0.85 9.85
CA VAL A 157 16.17 2.01 10.16
C VAL A 157 15.05 1.62 11.13
N GLN A 158 14.49 0.42 11.01
CA GLN A 158 13.49 -0.09 11.97
C GLN A 158 14.11 -0.35 13.35
N ARG A 159 15.32 -0.90 13.41
CA ARG A 159 16.06 -1.10 14.68
C ARG A 159 16.33 0.22 15.41
N LEU A 160 16.53 1.31 14.68
CA LEU A 160 16.65 2.66 15.24
C LEU A 160 15.32 3.26 15.74
N GLY A 161 14.20 2.56 15.53
CA GLY A 161 12.88 2.94 16.05
C GLY A 161 12.06 3.88 15.16
N PHE A 162 12.40 4.00 13.88
CA PHE A 162 11.67 4.90 12.96
C PHE A 162 10.39 4.31 12.37
N THR A 163 10.35 3.00 12.17
CA THR A 163 9.24 2.29 11.51
C THR A 163 9.01 0.95 12.22
N PRO A 164 7.75 0.50 12.39
CA PRO A 164 7.46 -0.85 12.83
C PRO A 164 7.94 -1.91 11.82
N ASP A 165 8.26 -3.11 12.31
CA ASP A 165 8.69 -4.24 11.48
C ASP A 165 7.56 -4.66 10.51
N PRO A 166 7.83 -4.75 9.19
CA PRO A 166 6.89 -5.23 8.19
C PRO A 166 6.77 -6.75 8.17
N SER A 167 7.60 -7.49 8.91
CA SER A 167 7.43 -8.93 9.06
C SER A 167 6.06 -9.23 9.70
N PRO A 168 5.35 -10.28 9.25
CA PRO A 168 4.07 -10.63 9.83
C PRO A 168 4.25 -10.90 11.33
N ALA A 169 3.41 -10.27 12.16
CA ALA A 169 3.36 -10.55 13.59
C ALA A 169 3.17 -12.07 13.79
N THR A 170 4.21 -12.74 14.26
CA THR A 170 4.13 -14.13 14.74
C THR A 170 3.38 -14.14 16.05
#